data_AF-F3MBL1-F1
#
_entry.id   AF-F3MBL1-F1
#
_cell.length_a   1.000
_cell.length_b   1.000
_cell.length_c   1.000
_cell.angle_alpha   90.00
_cell.angle_beta   90.00
_cell.angle_gamma   90.00
#
_symmetry.space_group_name_H-M   'P 1'
#
loop_
_entity.id
_entity.type
_entity.pdbx_description
1 polymer ?
#
loop_
_entity_poly.entity_id
_entity_poly.type
_entity_poly.pdbx_seq_one_letter_code
_entity_poly.pdbx_strand_id
1 'polypeptide(L)' 'MNDIKVIGIEPIEYGHKRRVTLRNEKTGQEYEMVFGDSISEHIIRRNAPMFVIKQHLKRTIQD' A
#
# COMPACT_ATOMS: atom_id res chain seq x y z
N MET A 1 -15.42 4.52 -5.86
CA MET A 1 -14.42 3.47 -6.16
C MET A 1 -13.05 4.13 -6.20
N ASN A 2 -12.23 3.90 -5.16
CA ASN A 2 -10.85 4.36 -5.10
C ASN A 2 -10.02 3.49 -6.03
N ASP A 3 -9.38 4.08 -7.03
CA ASP A 3 -8.54 3.38 -7.99
C ASP A 3 -7.09 3.41 -7.49
N ILE A 4 -6.82 2.63 -6.43
CA ILE A 4 -5.50 2.57 -5.81
C ILE A 4 -4.79 1.32 -6.32
N LYS A 5 -3.63 1.50 -6.94
CA LYS A 5 -2.80 0.43 -7.48
C LYS A 5 -1.42 0.43 -6.87
N VAL A 6 -0.84 -0.75 -6.75
CA VAL A 6 0.58 -0.90 -6.40
C VAL A 6 1.40 -0.58 -7.63
N ILE A 7 2.28 0.43 -7.52
CA ILE A 7 3.16 0.89 -8.60
C ILE A 7 4.62 0.51 -8.37
N GLY A 8 5.00 0.15 -7.14
CA GLY A 8 6.36 -0.29 -6.82
C GLY A 8 6.38 -1.28 -5.66
N ILE A 9 7.28 -2.26 -5.76
CA ILE A 9 7.64 -3.18 -4.67
C ILE A 9 9.16 -3.30 -4.71
N GLU A 10 9.82 -2.79 -3.68
CA GLU A 10 11.29 -2.73 -3.62
C GLU A 10 11.78 -3.37 -2.31
N PRO A 11 12.82 -4.22 -2.36
CA PRO A 11 13.42 -4.78 -1.16
C PRO A 11 14.14 -3.68 -0.36
N ILE A 12 14.08 -3.78 0.96
CA ILE A 12 14.85 -2.93 1.88
C ILE A 12 16.03 -3.77 2.37
N GLU A 13 17.25 -3.40 1.95
CA GLU A 13 18.48 -4.20 2.02
C GLU A 13 18.82 -4.82 3.39
N TYR A 14 18.31 -4.27 4.50
CA TYR A 14 18.70 -4.68 5.85
C TYR A 14 17.54 -5.14 6.75
N GLY A 15 16.34 -5.35 6.19
CA GLY A 15 15.14 -5.50 7.01
C GLY A 15 14.38 -6.82 6.90
N HIS A 16 14.69 -7.68 5.92
CA HIS A 16 13.72 -8.67 5.41
C HIS A 16 12.35 -8.01 5.23
N LYS A 17 12.34 -6.83 4.62
CA LYS A 17 11.16 -6.00 4.40
C LYS A 17 11.14 -5.52 2.96
N ARG A 18 9.94 -5.20 2.49
CA ARG A 18 9.68 -4.64 1.18
C ARG A 18 8.94 -3.32 1.36
N ARG A 19 9.45 -2.27 0.74
CA ARG A 19 8.75 -1.01 0.54
C ARG A 19 7.77 -1.21 -0.62
N VAL A 20 6.52 -0.82 -0.40
CA VAL A 20 5.44 -0.95 -1.37
C VAL A 20 4.85 0.42 -1.59
N THR A 21 4.97 0.91 -2.82
CA THR A 21 4.44 2.21 -3.23
C THR A 21 3.11 1.98 -3.94
N LEU A 22 2.08 2.66 -3.47
CA LEU A 22 0.75 2.67 -4.07
C LEU A 22 0.42 4.06 -4.57
N ARG A 23 -0.36 4.13 -5.64
CA ARG A 23 -0.85 5.40 -6.19
C ARG A 23 -2.34 5.31 -6.45
N ASN A 24 -3.06 6.35 -6.03
CA ASN A 24 -4.43 6.58 -6.43
C ASN A 24 -4.43 7.23 -7.82
N GLU A 25 -4.89 6.51 -8.83
CA GLU A 25 -4.91 7.00 -10.21
C GLU A 25 -5.91 8.15 -10.41
N LYS A 26 -6.90 8.30 -9.53
CA LYS A 26 -7.90 9.38 -9.64
C LYS A 26 -7.42 10.70 -9.06
N THR A 27 -6.73 10.65 -7.93
CA THR A 27 -6.28 11.86 -7.21
C THR A 27 -4.81 12.16 -7.44
N GLY A 28 -4.06 11.21 -8.01
CA GLY A 28 -2.61 11.27 -8.13
C GLY A 28 -1.87 11.02 -6.81
N GLN A 29 -2.58 10.84 -5.69
CA GLN A 29 -1.99 10.71 -4.37
C GLN A 29 -1.22 9.39 -4.22
N GLU A 30 -0.01 9.50 -3.69
CA GLU A 30 0.86 8.35 -3.43
C GLU A 30 0.82 7.95 -1.95
N TYR A 31 1.00 6.65 -1.70
CA TYR A 31 1.02 6.05 -0.39
C TYR A 31 2.18 5.07 -0.32
N GLU A 32 2.88 5.06 0.80
CA GLU A 32 3.95 4.11 1.06
C GLU A 32 3.54 3.15 2.19
N MET A 33 3.84 1.88 2.00
CA MET A 33 3.65 0.82 2.99
C MET A 33 4.91 -0.02 3.10
N VAL A 34 5.11 -0.62 4.27
CA VAL A 34 6.21 -1.56 4.50
C VAL A 34 5.64 -2.92 4.85
N PHE A 35 6.03 -3.94 4.11
CA PHE A 35 5.67 -5.34 4.34
C PHE A 35 6.90 -6.15 4.73
N GLY A 36 6.69 -7.24 5.47
CA GLY A 36 7.75 -8.24 5.65
C GLY A 36 8.01 -9.02 4.37
N ASP A 37 9.24 -9.47 4.16
CA ASP A 37 9.68 -10.24 2.99
C ASP A 37 8.97 -11.61 2.90
N SER A 38 8.50 -12.12 4.04
CA SER A 38 7.67 -13.32 4.14
C SER A 38 6.30 -13.19 3.45
N ILE A 39 5.87 -11.98 3.07
CA ILE A 39 4.60 -11.75 2.39
C ILE A 39 4.81 -11.76 0.88
N SER A 40 4.17 -12.69 0.18
CA SER A 40 4.26 -12.79 -1.29
C SER A 40 3.71 -11.55 -2.00
N GLU A 41 4.32 -11.17 -3.12
CA GLU A 41 3.90 -10.01 -3.91
C GLU A 41 2.42 -10.07 -4.34
N HIS A 42 1.91 -11.26 -4.64
CA HIS A 42 0.49 -11.45 -4.97
C HIS A 42 -0.43 -11.01 -3.83
N ILE A 43 -0.07 -11.34 -2.58
CA ILE A 43 -0.81 -10.93 -1.38
C ILE A 43 -0.71 -9.41 -1.20
N ILE A 44 0.48 -8.83 -1.41
CA ILE A 44 0.70 -7.38 -1.36
C ILE A 44 -0.20 -6.67 -2.38
N ARG A 45 -0.16 -7.06 -3.65
CA ARG A 45 -0.96 -6.44 -4.72
C ARG A 45 -2.46 -6.51 -4.47
N ARG A 46 -2.94 -7.61 -3.87
CA ARG A 46 -4.35 -7.81 -3.55
C ARG A 46 -4.80 -7.01 -2.32
N ASN A 47 -3.99 -6.98 -1.27
CA ASN A 47 -4.42 -6.44 0.03
C ASN A 47 -3.94 -5.02 0.31
N ALA A 48 -2.77 -4.60 -0.20
CA ALA A 48 -2.22 -3.27 0.08
C ALA A 48 -3.18 -2.12 -0.32
N PRO A 49 -3.86 -2.15 -1.49
CA PRO A 49 -4.88 -1.15 -1.81
C PRO A 49 -6.02 -1.11 -0.78
N MET A 50 -6.48 -2.27 -0.32
CA MET A 50 -7.55 -2.39 0.67
C MET A 50 -7.15 -1.81 2.03
N PHE A 51 -5.88 -1.95 2.43
CA PHE A 51 -5.36 -1.35 3.67
C PHE A 51 -5.36 0.17 3.60
N VAL A 52 -4.91 0.76 2.48
CA VAL A 52 -4.93 2.22 2.28
C VAL A 52 -6.37 2.75 2.31
N ILE A 53 -7.29 2.09 1.62
CA ILE A 53 -8.72 2.46 1.62
C ILE A 53 -9.29 2.42 3.05
N LYS A 54 -8.99 1.35 3.82
CA LYS A 54 -9.45 1.22 5.20
C LYS A 54 -8.83 2.26 6.15
N GLN A 55 -7.54 2.56 6.03
CA GLN A 55 -6.90 3.59 6.85
C GLN A 55 -7.46 4.98 6.55
N HIS A 56 -7.71 5.30 5.27
CA HIS A 56 -8.28 6.57 4.87
C HIS A 56 -9.71 6.73 5.40
N LEU A 57 -10.52 5.67 5.30
CA LEU A 57 -11.88 5.64 5.88
C LEU A 57 -11.88 5.80 7.40
N LYS A 58 -10.91 5.20 8.11
CA LYS A 58 -10.79 5.38 9.57
C LYS A 58 -10.41 6.82 9.95
N ARG A 59 -9.58 7.49 9.15
CA ARG A 59 -9.17 8.88 9.41
C ARG A 59 -10.32 9.87 9.20
N THR A 60 -11.23 9.60 8.27
CA THR A 60 -12.40 10.48 8.01
C THR A 60 -13.51 10.37 9.05
N ILE A 61 -13.56 9.31 9.88
CA ILE A 61 -14.61 9.12 10.90
C ILE A 61 -14.20 9.71 12.26
N GLN A 62 -12.98 10.25 12.37
CA GLN A 62 -12.43 10.77 13.62
C GLN A 62 -12.23 12.30 13.62
N ASP A 63 -12.69 12.99 12.57
CA ASP A 63 -12.76 14.46 12.46
C ASP A 63 -14.23 14.91 12.48
#